data_AF-A0A3M6TW16-F1
#
_entry.id   AF-A0A3M6TW16-F1
#
_cell.length_a   1.000
_cell.length_b   1.000
_cell.length_c   1.000
_cell.angle_alpha   90.00
_cell.angle_beta   90.00
_cell.angle_gamma   90.00
#
_symmetry.space_group_name_H-M   'P 1'
#
loop_
_entity.id
_entity.type
_entity.pdbx_description
1 polymer ?
#
loop_
_entity_poly.entity_id
_entity_poly.type
_entity_poly.pdbx_seq_one_letter_code
_entity_poly.pdbx_strand_id
1 'polypeptide(L)' 'MADGLKRWTDKGTNPCAAESVASLKCLEENNYDKARCANYFLAYKECKRAWNKRKAERRRRGLPPGDPA' A
#
# COMPACT_ATOMS: atom_id res chain seq x y z
N MET A 1 11.79 -24.93 1.03
CA MET A 1 11.56 -23.72 0.21
C MET A 1 10.17 -23.20 0.52
N ALA A 2 9.99 -22.39 1.57
CA ALA A 2 8.67 -21.91 2.00
C ALA A 2 8.68 -20.39 2.18
N ASP A 3 8.75 -19.66 1.07
CA ASP A 3 8.44 -18.22 1.04
C ASP A 3 7.22 -17.99 0.13
N GLY A 4 6.15 -18.71 0.49
CA GLY A 4 4.86 -18.61 -0.16
C GLY A 4 4.12 -17.40 0.38
N LEU A 5 4.05 -16.36 -0.44
CA LEU A 5 2.98 -15.35 -0.38
C LEU A 5 2.92 -14.55 0.94
N LYS A 6 3.94 -13.74 1.24
CA LYS A 6 3.81 -12.72 2.30
C LYS A 6 2.67 -11.76 1.90
N ARG A 7 1.54 -12.00 2.57
CA ARG A 7 0.21 -11.48 2.30
C ARG A 7 0.26 -9.95 2.46
N TRP A 8 -0.16 -9.27 1.40
CA TRP A 8 -0.18 -7.81 1.22
C TRP A 8 -1.03 -7.03 2.27
N THR A 9 -1.56 -7.75 3.26
CA THR A 9 -2.39 -7.29 4.38
C THR A 9 -1.61 -7.03 5.66
N ASP A 10 -0.32 -7.40 5.72
CA ASP A 10 0.50 -7.15 6.90
C ASP A 10 0.94 -5.68 6.96
N LYS A 11 0.49 -4.96 8.00
CA LYS A 11 0.82 -3.55 8.26
C LYS A 11 2.33 -3.27 8.28
N GLY A 12 3.19 -4.30 8.45
CA GLY A 12 4.65 -4.19 8.42
C GLY A 12 5.29 -4.31 7.03
N THR A 13 4.55 -4.68 5.98
CA THR A 13 5.12 -4.87 4.62
C THR A 13 4.45 -4.00 3.55
N ASN A 14 3.35 -3.33 3.89
CA ASN A 14 2.62 -2.49 2.96
C ASN A 14 2.92 -1.00 3.25
N PRO A 15 3.79 -0.33 2.47
CA PRO A 15 4.09 1.09 2.68
C PRO A 15 2.87 2.00 2.49
N CYS A 16 1.76 1.46 1.97
CA CYS A 16 0.50 2.17 1.77
C CYS A 16 -0.55 1.85 2.85
N ALA A 17 -0.13 1.20 3.95
CA ALA A 17 -1.02 0.88 5.07
C ALA A 17 -1.56 2.14 5.77
N ALA A 18 -0.76 3.20 5.88
CA ALA A 18 -1.20 4.49 6.44
C ALA A 18 -2.37 5.08 5.63
N GLU A 19 -2.22 5.15 4.31
CA GLU A 19 -3.28 5.67 3.42
C GLU A 19 -4.51 4.76 3.40
N SER A 20 -4.33 3.45 3.55
CA SER A 20 -5.42 2.49 3.69
C SER A 20 -6.22 2.73 4.97
N VAL A 21 -5.54 2.98 6.10
CA VAL A 21 -6.19 3.31 7.37
C VAL A 21 -6.88 4.67 7.29
N ALA A 22 -6.25 5.66 6.66
CA ALA A 22 -6.84 6.99 6.49
C ALA A 22 -8.11 6.96 5.61
N SER A 23 -8.09 6.20 4.52
CA SER A 23 -9.27 6.02 3.66
C SER A 23 -10.39 5.27 4.38
N LEU A 24 -10.07 4.25 5.19
CA LEU A 24 -11.06 3.56 6.03
C LEU A 24 -11.67 4.49 7.08
N LYS A 25 -10.84 5.28 7.78
CA LYS A 25 -11.32 6.25 8.77
C LYS A 25 -12.25 7.29 8.14
N CYS A 26 -11.89 7.80 6.96
CA CYS A 26 -12.74 8.72 6.22
C CYS A 26 -14.10 8.08 5.89
N LEU A 27 -14.13 6.81 5.48
CA LEU A 27 -15.39 6.10 5.22
C LEU A 27 -16.22 5.99 6.50
N GLU A 28 -15.63 5.61 7.63
CA GLU A 28 -16.34 5.49 8.91
C GLU A 28 -16.97 6.83 9.33
N GLU A 29 -16.26 7.95 9.16
CA GLU A 29 -16.77 9.27 9.51
C GLU A 29 -17.80 9.83 8.52
N ASN A 30 -17.80 9.35 7.27
CA ASN A 30 -18.68 9.86 6.19
C ASN A 30 -19.75 8.85 5.75
N ASN A 31 -20.18 7.92 6.62
CA ASN A 31 -21.19 6.90 6.29
C ASN A 31 -20.85 6.08 5.03
N TYR A 32 -19.58 5.75 4.85
CA TYR A 32 -19.04 5.02 3.68
C TYR A 32 -19.21 5.76 2.34
N ASP A 33 -19.36 7.08 2.36
CA ASP A 33 -19.35 7.91 1.15
C ASP A 33 -17.96 7.94 0.50
N LYS A 34 -17.81 7.16 -0.57
CA LYS A 34 -16.56 7.03 -1.32
C LYS A 34 -16.22 8.30 -2.10
N ALA A 35 -17.20 9.13 -2.46
CA ALA A 35 -16.96 10.34 -3.21
C ALA A 35 -16.24 11.37 -2.34
N ARG A 36 -16.62 11.49 -1.06
CA ARG A 36 -15.92 12.34 -0.09
C ARG A 36 -14.50 11.87 0.20
N CYS A 37 -14.28 10.56 0.18
CA CYS A 37 -12.97 9.97 0.46
C CYS A 37 -12.09 9.76 -0.78
N ALA A 38 -12.47 10.28 -1.95
CA ALA A 38 -11.76 10.10 -3.21
C ALA A 38 -10.27 10.49 -3.14
N ASN A 39 -9.93 11.53 -2.39
CA ASN A 39 -8.56 11.99 -2.19
C ASN A 39 -7.70 10.94 -1.45
N TYR A 40 -8.25 10.28 -0.43
CA TYR A 40 -7.54 9.21 0.28
C TYR A 40 -7.33 7.98 -0.61
N PHE A 41 -8.31 7.64 -1.44
CA PHE A 41 -8.15 6.59 -2.44
C PHE A 41 -7.11 6.94 -3.50
N LEU A 42 -7.02 8.20 -3.90
CA LEU A 42 -6.00 8.68 -4.84
C LEU A 42 -4.60 8.57 -4.21
N ALA A 43 -4.43 9.04 -2.97
CA ALA A 43 -3.18 8.90 -2.23
C ALA A 43 -2.74 7.44 -2.11
N TYR A 44 -3.67 6.54 -1.79
CA TYR A 44 -3.39 5.10 -1.75
C TYR A 44 -2.99 4.52 -3.12
N LYS A 45 -3.62 4.95 -4.22
CA LYS A 45 -3.25 4.54 -5.58
C LYS A 45 -1.86 5.03 -5.96
N GLU A 46 -1.53 6.28 -5.65
CA GLU A 46 -0.22 6.88 -5.92
C GLU A 46 0.88 6.16 -5.11
N CYS A 47 0.62 5.87 -3.84
CA CYS A 47 1.53 5.07 -3.03
C CYS A 47 1.78 3.68 -3.65
N LYS A 48 0.73 3.00 -4.11
CA LYS A 48 0.85 1.72 -4.82
C LYS A 48 1.71 1.81 -6.06
N ARG A 49 1.54 2.87 -6.83
CA ARG A 49 2.30 3.11 -8.06
C ARG A 49 3.78 3.34 -7.76
N ALA A 50 4.08 4.17 -6.76
CA ALA A 50 5.43 4.41 -6.28
C ALA A 50 6.08 3.12 -5.75
N TRP A 51 5.31 2.30 -5.02
CA TRP A 51 5.76 1.02 -4.50
C TRP A 51 6.13 0.04 -5.62
N ASN A 52 5.25 -0.11 -6.61
CA ASN A 52 5.53 -0.95 -7.78
C ASN A 52 6.78 -0.48 -8.54
N LYS A 53 6.96 0.84 -8.67
CA LYS A 53 8.18 1.42 -9.27
C LYS A 53 9.43 1.07 -8.45
N ARG A 54 9.40 1.22 -7.11
CA ARG A 54 10.50 0.82 -6.22
C ARG A 54 10.79 -0.68 -6.33
N LYS A 55 9.76 -1.53 -6.39
CA LYS A 55 9.91 -2.98 -6.54
C LYS A 55 10.56 -3.35 -7.87
N ALA A 56 10.17 -2.66 -8.95
CA ALA A 56 10.77 -2.83 -10.27
C ALA A 56 12.24 -2.38 -10.29
N GLU A 57 12.56 -1.24 -9.67
CA GLU A 57 13.93 -0.74 -9.54
C GLU A 57 14.81 -1.67 -8.69
N ARG A 58 14.30 -2.17 -7.56
CA ARG A 58 15.00 -3.17 -6.73
C ARG A 58 15.28 -4.45 -7.52
N ARG A 59 14.30 -4.93 -8.30
CA ARG A 59 14.47 -6.09 -9.19
C ARG A 59 15.55 -5.84 -10.25
N ARG A 60 15.58 -4.65 -10.86
CA ARG A 60 16.66 -4.26 -11.81
C ARG A 60 18.04 -4.25 -11.16
N ARG A 61 18.12 -3.84 -9.89
CA ARG A 61 19.36 -3.80 -9.11
C ARG A 61 19.75 -5.15 -8.49
N GLY A 62 18.94 -6.21 -8.66
CA GLY A 62 19.18 -7.51 -8.03
C GLY A 62 18.96 -7.52 -6.51
N LEU A 63 18.25 -6.53 -5.96
CA LEU A 63 17.95 -6.45 -4.52
C LEU A 63 16.76 -7.37 -4.16
N PRO A 64 16.79 -8.02 -2.98
CA PRO A 64 15.74 -8.94 -2.56
C PRO A 64 14.36 -8.23 -2.45
N PRO A 65 13.26 -8.96 -2.70
CA PRO A 65 11.91 -8.43 -2.59
C PRO A 65 11.49 -8.31 -1.12
N GLY A 66 12.04 -7.34 -0.41
CA GLY A 66 11.63 -6.93 0.92
C GLY A 66 11.79 -5.42 1.06
N ASP A 67 10.86 -4.75 1.74
CA ASP A 67 11.18 -3.42 2.27
C ASP A 67 12.13 -3.58 3.45
N PRO A 68 13.10 -2.65 3.63
CA PRO A 68 13.77 -2.54 4.91
C PRO A 68 12.68 -2.28 5.95
N ALA A 69 12.63 -3.17 6.95
CA ALA A 69 11.81 -3.00 8.14
C ALA A 69 12.15 -1.69 8.86
#